data_AF-X1T1V5-F1
#
_entry.id   AF-X1T1V5-F1
#
_cell.length_a   1.000
_cell.length_b   1.000
_cell.length_c   1.000
_cell.angle_alpha   90.00
_cell.angle_beta   90.00
_cell.angle_gamma   90.00
#
_symmetry.space_group_name_H-M   'P 1'
#
loop_
_entity.id
_entity.type
_entity.pdbx_description
1 polymer ?
#
loop_
_entity_poly.entity_id
_entity_poly.type
_entity_poly.pdbx_seq_one_letter_code
_entity_poly.pdbx_strand_id
1 'polypeptide(L)' 'MAEKFFWADQIADRIIKERGKKKEYVCASGIGVSGTLHIGNFRDAITTDLVARALKDKGKKARKGEFRP' A
#
# COMPACT_ATOMS: atom_id res chain seq x y z
N MET A 1 17.96 -0.10 19.86
CA MET A 1 17.79 0.59 18.57
C MET A 1 16.39 1.16 18.55
N ALA A 2 16.22 2.46 18.33
CA ALA A 2 14.87 3.03 18.20
C ALA A 2 14.22 2.40 16.97
N GLU A 3 13.13 1.67 17.18
CA GLU A 3 12.30 1.14 16.10
C GLU A 3 11.86 2.34 15.25
N LYS A 4 12.33 2.41 13.99
CA LYS A 4 11.98 3.49 13.07
C LYS A 4 10.50 3.35 12.74
N PHE A 5 9.68 4.04 13.51
CA PHE A 5 8.25 4.04 13.37
C PHE A 5 7.84 4.83 12.12
N PHE A 6 7.50 4.13 11.04
CA PHE A 6 7.13 4.74 9.77
C PHE A 6 5.61 4.73 9.61
N TRP A 7 5.03 5.78 9.01
CA TRP A 7 3.58 5.93 8.86
C TRP A 7 2.93 4.73 8.14
N ALA A 8 3.66 4.08 7.21
CA ALA A 8 3.15 2.93 6.48
C ALA A 8 2.95 1.71 7.39
N ASP A 9 3.77 1.55 8.42
CA ASP A 9 3.63 0.48 9.41
C ASP A 9 2.36 0.65 10.24
N GLN A 10 2.05 1.88 10.66
CA GLN A 10 0.80 2.18 11.36
C GLN A 10 -0.43 1.86 10.50
N ILE A 11 -0.38 2.23 9.22
CA ILE A 11 -1.46 1.94 8.28
C ILE A 11 -1.57 0.42 8.07
N ALA A 12 -0.47 -0.30 7.94
CA ALA A 12 -0.47 -1.76 7.81
C ALA A 12 -1.09 -2.44 9.05
N ASP A 13 -0.73 -2.00 10.26
CA ASP A 13 -1.33 -2.51 11.51
C ASP A 13 -2.83 -2.24 11.56
N ARG A 14 -3.25 -1.02 11.19
CA ARG A 14 -4.66 -0.65 11.11
C ARG A 14 -5.42 -1.52 10.10
N ILE A 15 -4.85 -1.76 8.92
CA ILE A 15 -5.44 -2.63 7.89
C ILE A 15 -5.59 -4.06 8.41
N ILE A 16 -4.57 -4.61 9.07
CA ILE A 16 -4.61 -5.97 9.64
C ILE A 16 -5.69 -6.07 10.72
N LYS A 17 -5.81 -5.04 11.58
CA LYS A 17 -6.81 -4.98 12.65
C LYS A 17 -8.23 -4.87 12.08
N GLU A 18 -8.48 -3.98 11.13
CA GLU A 18 -9.82 -3.70 10.60
C GLU A 18 -10.31 -4.76 9.60
N ARG A 19 -9.42 -5.31 8.76
CA ARG A 19 -9.79 -6.26 7.71
C ARG A 19 -9.63 -7.73 8.13
N GLY A 20 -9.09 -7.97 9.31
CA GLY A 20 -8.79 -9.30 9.84
C GLY A 20 -7.67 -10.00 9.07
N LYS A 21 -7.31 -11.23 9.49
CA LYS A 21 -6.28 -12.04 8.83
C LYS A 21 -6.82 -12.57 7.49
N LYS A 22 -6.43 -11.93 6.39
CA LYS A 22 -6.75 -12.40 5.02
C LYS A 22 -5.65 -13.32 4.48
N LYS A 23 -6.03 -14.21 3.56
CA LYS A 23 -5.05 -15.02 2.78
C LYS A 23 -4.10 -14.13 1.98
N GLU A 24 -4.59 -12.97 1.53
CA GLU A 24 -3.83 -12.01 0.75
C GLU A 24 -4.44 -10.60 0.87
N TYR A 25 -3.59 -9.58 0.92
CA TYR A 25 -3.97 -8.17 0.82
C TYR A 25 -3.59 -7.64 -0.56
N VAL A 26 -4.51 -6.93 -1.19
CA VAL A 26 -4.27 -6.29 -2.50
C VAL A 26 -4.37 -4.78 -2.30
N CYS A 27 -3.27 -4.08 -2.55
CA CYS A 27 -3.20 -2.62 -2.47
C CYS A 27 -3.22 -2.06 -3.89
N ALA A 28 -4.20 -1.24 -4.26
CA ALA A 28 -4.34 -0.70 -5.60
C ALA A 28 -4.29 0.83 -5.57
N SER A 29 -3.57 1.41 -6.54
CA SER A 29 -3.52 2.85 -6.83
C SER A 29 -4.18 3.07 -8.18
N GLY A 30 -5.06 4.06 -8.30
CA GLY A 30 -5.79 4.36 -9.52
C GLY A 30 -5.39 5.74 -10.05
N ILE A 31 -4.63 5.78 -11.14
CA ILE A 31 -4.23 7.05 -11.77
C ILE A 31 -5.16 7.30 -12.95
N GLY A 32 -5.97 8.36 -12.84
CA GLY A 32 -6.72 8.86 -13.99
C GLY A 32 -5.75 9.42 -15.04
N VAL A 33 -5.63 8.74 -16.17
CA VAL A 33 -4.73 9.13 -17.28
C VAL A 33 -5.40 10.05 -18.32
N SER A 34 -6.55 10.64 -17.99
CA SER A 34 -7.26 11.57 -18.89
C SER A 34 -6.55 12.93 -19.03
N GLY A 35 -5.61 13.24 -18.14
CA GLY A 35 -4.77 14.44 -18.18
C GLY A 35 -3.28 14.12 -18.18
N THR A 36 -2.43 15.15 -18.17
CA THR A 36 -0.97 15.00 -18.15
C THR A 36 -0.51 14.33 -16.85
N LEU A 37 0.31 13.28 -16.98
CA LEU A 37 0.97 12.64 -15.84
C LEU A 37 1.93 13.63 -15.17
N HIS A 38 1.80 13.81 -13.86
CA HIS A 38 2.65 14.68 -13.06
C HIS A 38 3.09 13.98 -11.76
N ILE A 39 4.00 14.62 -11.02
CA ILE A 39 4.57 14.06 -9.78
C ILE A 39 3.51 13.73 -8.71
N GLY A 40 2.35 14.39 -8.77
CA GLY A 40 1.22 14.09 -7.89
C GLY A 40 0.63 12.70 -8.13
N ASN A 41 0.58 12.23 -9.38
CA ASN A 41 0.15 10.86 -9.69
C ASN A 41 1.14 9.84 -9.12
N PHE A 42 2.43 10.16 -9.11
CA PHE A 42 3.46 9.29 -8.54
C PHE A 42 3.29 9.10 -7.02
N ARG A 43 2.84 10.15 -6.30
CA ARG A 43 2.56 10.06 -4.86
C ARG A 43 1.55 8.95 -4.54
N ASP A 44 0.51 8.78 -5.35
CA ASP A 44 -0.49 7.74 -5.14
C ASP A 44 0.13 6.33 -5.31
N ALA A 45 0.89 6.16 -6.39
CA ALA A 45 1.58 4.92 -6.70
C ALA A 45 2.60 4.49 -5.63
N ILE A 46 3.40 5.43 -5.12
CA ILE A 46 4.43 5.14 -4.11
C ILE A 46 3.83 4.91 -2.73
N THR A 47 2.80 5.66 -2.35
CA THR A 47 2.11 5.49 -1.06
C THR A 47 1.55 4.07 -0.96
N THR A 48 0.90 3.61 -2.02
CA THR A 48 0.32 2.26 -2.11
C THR A 48 1.41 1.17 -2.04
N ASP A 49 2.55 1.38 -2.71
CA ASP A 49 3.67 0.43 -2.70
C ASP A 49 4.29 0.32 -1.30
N LEU A 50 4.48 1.44 -0.60
CA LEU A 50 5.04 1.46 0.75
C LEU A 50 4.14 0.74 1.77
N VAL A 51 2.82 0.91 1.69
CA VAL A 51 1.88 0.16 2.54
C VAL A 51 1.91 -1.33 2.22
N ALA A 52 1.98 -1.71 0.94
CA ALA A 52 2.11 -3.12 0.55
C ALA A 52 3.40 -3.75 1.08
N ARG A 53 4.51 -3.00 1.10
CA ARG A 53 5.78 -3.43 1.70
C ARG A 53 5.66 -3.59 3.22
N ALA A 54 5.10 -2.61 3.93
CA ALA A 54 4.88 -2.71 5.37
C ALA A 54 4.01 -3.92 5.76
N LEU A 55 3.00 -4.26 4.95
CA LEU A 55 2.21 -5.48 5.14
C LEU A 55 3.06 -6.76 4.97
N LYS A 56 3.99 -6.79 4.01
CA LYS A 56 4.94 -7.90 3.82
C LYS A 56 5.92 -8.02 4.97
N ASP A 57 6.46 -6.90 5.45
CA ASP A 57 7.41 -6.86 6.58
C ASP A 57 6.76 -7.40 7.86
N LYS A 58 5.43 -7.24 8.01
CA LYS A 58 4.61 -7.83 9.07
C LYS A 58 4.18 -9.28 8.81
N GLY A 59 4.79 -9.95 7.83
CA GLY A 59 4.55 -11.36 7.49
C GLY A 59 3.20 -11.63 6.81
N LYS A 60 2.55 -10.62 6.22
CA LYS A 60 1.32 -10.83 5.44
C LYS A 60 1.65 -10.99 3.97
N LYS A 61 0.92 -11.88 3.28
CA LYS A 61 0.95 -11.93 1.82
C LYS A 61 0.25 -10.67 1.29
N ALA A 62 1.00 -9.78 0.67
CA ALA A 62 0.46 -8.57 0.07
C ALA A 62 1.04 -8.36 -1.33
N ARG A 63 0.24 -7.80 -2.25
CA ARG A 63 0.71 -7.37 -3.57
C ARG A 63 0.09 -6.04 -3.97
N LYS A 64 0.78 -5.35 -4.88
CA LYS A 64 0.15 -4.26 -5.62
C LYS A 64 -0.82 -4.86 -6.64
N GLY A 65 -2.06 -4.38 -6.63
CA GLY A 65 -3.06 -4.73 -7.64
C GLY A 65 -2.75 -4.02 -8.95
N GLU A 66 -2.86 -4.75 -10.05
CA GLU A 66 -2.88 -4.16 -11.38
C GLU A 66 -4.32 -3.77 -11.71
N PHE A 67 -4.51 -2.55 -12.23
CA PHE A 67 -5.78 -2.19 -12.82
C PHE A 67 -5.94 -3.01 -14.11
N ARG A 68 -6.95 -3.87 -14.16
CA ARG A 68 -7.36 -4.58 -15.37
C ARG A 68 -8.61 -3.87 -15.90
N PRO A 69 -8.57 -3.30 -17.12
CA PRO A 69 -9.76 -2.72 -17.75
C PRO A 69 -10.83 -3.79 -18.02
#